data_AF-A0A9X2HEV5-F1
#
_entry.id   AF-A0A9X2HEV5-F1
#
_cell.length_a   1.000
_cell.length_b   1.000
_cell.length_c   1.000
_cell.angle_alpha   90.00
_cell.angle_beta   90.00
_cell.angle_gamma   90.00
#
_symmetry.space_group_name_H-M   'P 1'
#
loop_
_entity.id
_entity.type
_entity.pdbx_description
1 polymer ?
#
loop_
_entity_poly.entity_id
_entity_poly.type
_entity_poly.pdbx_seq_one_letter_code
_entity_poly.pdbx_strand_id
1 'polypeptide(L)'
;MSNTEAHPAERVCANEPPPPGAAPAGTPPLEMLPPREVPLGGPRAMGVRRVLPQRERSLVGAWCFLDSYGPEDVAAGGMRVARHPHTGLATVSWLFEGRIDHLDSAGNWATVRPGEVHLMNAGAGITHQEFSTADTGVLHGVQLWYAFPDRARFSEPSLASHRPEPVLGPGYAALVFAGTLLGASSPIRTHLPLTGADLRLEPGARLDARGSRRAAPAGIDRPVMADQPPWPIGHVRPTVVDRPTAVH
;
A
#
# COMPACT_ATOMS: atom_id res chain seq x y z
N MET A 1 -4.42 16.53 7.47
CA MET A 1 -4.33 16.63 6.01
C MET A 1 -5.19 17.81 5.59
N SER A 2 -4.60 18.97 5.30
CA SER A 2 -5.37 20.10 4.73
C SER A 2 -4.71 20.52 3.43
N ASN A 3 -4.97 19.76 2.37
CA ASN A 3 -4.97 20.39 1.06
C ASN A 3 -6.29 21.17 0.99
N THR A 4 -6.20 22.50 1.02
CA THR A 4 -7.38 23.39 0.97
C THR A 4 -7.82 23.67 -0.47
N GLU A 5 -7.15 23.09 -1.47
CA GLU A 5 -7.53 23.23 -2.87
C GLU A 5 -8.85 22.47 -3.14
N ALA A 6 -9.88 23.21 -3.55
CA ALA A 6 -11.19 22.65 -3.86
C ALA A 6 -11.17 21.75 -5.12
N HIS A 7 -10.25 22.04 -6.05
CA HIS A 7 -10.13 21.39 -7.35
C HIS A 7 -8.66 21.07 -7.69
N PRO A 8 -8.02 20.13 -6.98
CA PRO A 8 -6.64 19.75 -7.30
C PRO A 8 -6.60 19.16 -8.72
N ALA A 9 -5.72 19.68 -9.56
CA ALA A 9 -5.55 19.16 -10.91
C ALA A 9 -5.05 17.72 -10.88
N GLU A 10 -5.77 16.80 -11.52
CA GLU A 10 -5.31 15.44 -11.74
C GLU A 10 -3.99 15.45 -12.52
N ARG A 11 -3.02 14.68 -12.04
CA ARG A 11 -1.72 14.51 -12.70
C ARG A 11 -1.51 13.05 -13.03
N VAL A 12 -1.15 12.79 -14.28
CA VAL A 12 -0.68 11.47 -14.71
C VAL A 12 0.76 11.31 -14.24
N CYS A 13 1.02 10.32 -13.38
CA CYS A 13 2.38 9.94 -13.00
C CYS A 13 3.02 9.16 -14.16
N ALA A 14 3.79 9.84 -15.02
CA ALA A 14 4.43 9.21 -16.17
C ALA A 14 5.84 8.68 -15.82
N ASN A 15 6.03 7.37 -16.02
CA ASN A 15 7.34 6.74 -16.21
C ASN A 15 7.45 6.28 -17.67
N GLU A 16 7.41 7.22 -18.63
CA GLU A 16 7.59 6.89 -20.05
C GLU A 16 9.05 6.50 -20.33
N PRO A 17 9.31 5.45 -21.14
CA PRO A 17 10.63 5.30 -21.73
C PRO A 17 10.91 6.52 -22.62
N PRO A 18 12.16 7.01 -22.66
CA PRO A 18 12.51 8.14 -23.51
C PRO A 18 12.15 7.84 -24.98
N PRO A 19 11.81 8.88 -25.79
CA PRO A 19 11.53 8.70 -27.20
C PRO A 19 12.69 7.99 -27.91
N PRO A 20 12.43 7.28 -29.03
CA PRO A 20 13.49 6.57 -29.76
C PRO A 20 14.62 7.54 -30.12
N GLY A 21 15.83 7.29 -29.59
CA GLY A 21 17.00 8.14 -29.82
C GLY A 21 17.33 9.14 -28.69
N ALA A 22 16.51 9.27 -27.66
CA ALA A 22 16.90 9.98 -26.44
C ALA A 22 17.78 9.08 -25.57
N ALA A 23 18.85 9.67 -25.00
CA ALA A 23 19.73 8.98 -24.06
C ALA A 23 18.88 8.35 -22.94
N PRO A 24 19.23 7.16 -22.43
CA PRO A 24 18.51 6.56 -21.31
C PRO A 24 18.46 7.60 -20.20
N ALA A 25 17.25 8.04 -19.85
CA ALA A 25 17.05 8.80 -18.62
C ALA A 25 17.67 7.93 -17.52
N GLY A 26 18.70 8.46 -16.86
CA GLY A 26 19.39 7.73 -15.80
C GLY A 26 18.37 7.19 -14.80
N THR A 27 18.64 6.01 -14.23
CA THR A 27 17.81 5.46 -13.16
C THR A 27 17.53 6.56 -12.14
N PRO A 28 16.25 6.90 -11.86
CA PRO A 28 15.96 7.90 -10.85
C PRO A 28 16.63 7.44 -9.54
N PRO A 29 17.27 8.36 -8.79
CA PRO A 29 18.00 8.00 -7.60
C PRO A 29 17.07 7.29 -6.61
N LEU A 30 17.59 6.27 -5.94
CA LEU A 30 16.88 5.63 -4.83
C LEU A 30 16.58 6.70 -3.77
N GLU A 31 15.30 6.89 -3.48
CA GLU A 31 14.84 7.77 -2.42
C GLU A 31 14.42 6.93 -1.20
N MET A 32 14.93 7.28 -0.03
CA MET A 32 14.48 6.69 1.24
C MET A 32 13.57 7.67 1.96
N LEU A 33 12.37 7.22 2.32
CA LEU A 33 11.38 7.99 3.06
C LEU A 33 11.35 7.47 4.51
N PRO A 34 12.09 8.08 5.46
CA PRO A 34 12.05 7.64 6.84
C PRO A 34 10.67 7.93 7.46
N PRO A 35 10.05 6.98 8.17
CA PRO A 35 8.78 7.23 8.82
C PRO A 35 8.90 8.17 10.02
N ARG A 36 7.80 8.81 10.39
CA ARG A 36 7.65 9.52 11.66
C ARG A 36 6.59 8.86 12.54
N GLU A 37 6.74 8.94 13.86
CA GLU A 37 5.74 8.45 14.79
C GLU A 37 4.57 9.44 14.93
N VAL A 38 3.34 8.93 14.88
CA VAL A 38 2.11 9.69 15.07
C VAL A 38 1.06 8.84 15.81
N PRO A 39 0.16 9.46 16.58
CA PRO A 39 -0.96 8.74 17.20
C PRO A 39 -2.06 8.39 16.18
N LEU A 40 -2.52 7.14 16.17
CA LEU A 40 -3.71 6.66 15.44
C LEU A 40 -4.98 6.70 16.30
N GLY A 41 -5.85 7.69 16.10
CA GLY A 41 -7.15 7.78 16.79
C GLY A 41 -7.25 8.72 17.99
N GLY A 42 -6.34 9.72 18.11
CA GLY A 42 -6.41 10.77 19.13
C GLY A 42 -5.56 10.53 20.40
N PRO A 43 -5.88 11.12 21.56
CA PRO A 43 -4.98 11.17 22.73
C PRO A 43 -4.72 9.83 23.46
N ARG A 44 -5.52 8.79 23.21
CA ARG A 44 -5.31 7.42 23.74
C ARG A 44 -5.03 6.41 22.61
N ALA A 45 -4.41 6.91 21.56
CA ALA A 45 -4.15 6.18 20.33
C ALA A 45 -2.97 5.22 20.45
N MET A 46 -3.04 4.13 19.69
CA MET A 46 -1.88 3.34 19.31
C MET A 46 -0.89 4.22 18.52
N GLY A 47 0.41 4.06 18.76
CA GLY A 47 1.45 4.72 17.98
C GLY A 47 1.63 4.06 16.63
N VAL A 48 1.76 4.86 15.56
CA VAL A 48 2.01 4.35 14.21
C VAL A 48 3.14 5.10 13.54
N ARG A 49 3.79 4.45 12.58
CA ARG A 49 4.89 4.96 11.78
C ARG A 49 4.35 5.41 10.43
N ARG A 50 4.17 6.73 10.27
CA ARG A 50 3.68 7.35 9.04
C ARG A 50 4.80 7.56 8.04
N VAL A 51 4.71 6.90 6.89
CA VAL A 51 5.63 7.04 5.75
C VAL A 51 5.07 8.02 4.72
N LEU A 52 3.75 7.97 4.45
CA LEU A 52 3.06 8.89 3.56
C LEU A 52 1.84 9.52 4.24
N PRO A 53 1.57 10.81 4.01
CA PRO A 53 2.39 11.75 3.26
C PRO A 53 3.44 12.43 4.13
N GLN A 54 4.53 12.88 3.49
CA GLN A 54 5.53 13.76 4.06
C GLN A 54 5.92 14.91 3.12
N ARG A 55 6.73 15.85 3.61
CA ARG A 55 7.05 17.10 2.90
C ARG A 55 7.75 16.83 1.57
N GLU A 56 8.61 15.81 1.55
CA GLU A 56 9.44 15.39 0.43
C GLU A 56 8.63 14.60 -0.61
N ARG A 57 7.64 13.83 -0.14
CA ARG A 57 6.81 12.95 -0.98
C ARG A 57 5.41 12.84 -0.40
N SER A 58 4.44 13.37 -1.14
CA SER A 58 3.02 13.29 -0.77
C SER A 58 2.29 12.10 -1.40
N LEU A 59 2.75 11.65 -2.57
CA LEU A 59 2.12 10.57 -3.36
C LEU A 59 3.19 9.63 -3.94
N VAL A 60 2.85 8.36 -4.11
CA VAL A 60 3.56 7.44 -5.02
C VAL A 60 2.54 6.81 -5.95
N GLY A 61 2.53 7.24 -7.21
CA GLY A 61 1.37 7.01 -8.07
C GLY A 61 0.10 7.56 -7.40
N ALA A 62 -0.95 6.75 -7.30
CA ALA A 62 -2.17 7.13 -6.58
C ALA A 62 -2.12 6.90 -5.06
N TRP A 63 -1.12 6.18 -4.54
CA TRP A 63 -0.97 5.96 -3.11
C TRP A 63 -0.66 7.28 -2.41
N CYS A 64 -1.53 7.70 -1.49
CA CYS A 64 -1.49 9.02 -0.85
C CYS A 64 -1.32 8.97 0.66
N PHE A 65 -1.35 7.77 1.24
CA PHE A 65 -1.22 7.55 2.67
C PHE A 65 -0.62 6.17 2.92
N LEU A 66 0.25 6.10 3.93
CA LEU A 66 0.82 4.86 4.42
C LEU A 66 1.22 5.03 5.89
N ASP A 67 0.52 4.31 6.76
CA ASP A 67 0.92 4.08 8.14
C ASP A 67 1.27 2.61 8.33
N SER A 68 2.38 2.34 9.02
CA SER A 68 2.72 1.02 9.56
C SER A 68 2.51 1.01 11.06
N TYR A 69 1.86 -0.03 11.58
CA TYR A 69 1.61 -0.21 13.01
C TYR A 69 2.08 -1.58 13.45
N GLY A 70 2.64 -1.63 14.67
CA GLY A 70 3.25 -2.83 15.22
C GLY A 70 4.49 -3.35 14.46
N PRO A 71 5.01 -4.54 14.82
CA PRO A 71 4.44 -5.47 15.79
C PRO A 71 4.38 -4.88 17.19
N GLU A 72 3.20 -4.90 17.81
CA GLU A 72 2.97 -4.34 19.14
C GLU A 72 2.00 -5.23 19.92
N ASP A 73 2.28 -5.44 21.20
CA ASP A 73 1.35 -6.09 22.13
C ASP A 73 0.20 -5.11 22.41
N VAL A 74 -0.99 -5.54 22.03
CA VAL A 74 -2.23 -4.78 22.08
C VAL A 74 -3.28 -5.41 23.00
N ALA A 75 -2.90 -6.43 23.79
CA ALA A 75 -3.82 -7.16 24.67
C ALA A 75 -4.52 -6.24 25.69
N ALA A 76 -3.88 -5.14 26.08
CA ALA A 76 -4.40 -4.19 27.06
C ALA A 76 -5.17 -3.00 26.45
N GLY A 77 -5.20 -2.83 25.12
CA GLY A 77 -5.82 -1.63 24.56
C GLY A 77 -5.54 -1.32 23.09
N GLY A 78 -5.62 -2.33 22.22
CA GLY A 78 -5.29 -2.25 20.79
C GLY A 78 -5.94 -1.17 19.93
N MET A 79 -6.01 -1.41 18.62
CA MET A 79 -6.53 -0.40 17.69
C MET A 79 -7.99 -0.06 18.05
N ARG A 80 -8.26 1.23 18.23
CA ARG A 80 -9.60 1.77 18.55
C ARG A 80 -9.83 3.06 17.78
N VAL A 81 -10.05 2.93 16.47
CA VAL A 81 -10.37 4.06 15.61
C VAL A 81 -11.89 4.20 15.57
N ALA A 82 -12.39 5.15 16.37
CA ALA A 82 -13.82 5.47 16.40
C ALA A 82 -14.30 5.98 15.04
N ARG A 83 -15.64 6.05 14.89
CA ARG A 83 -16.29 6.45 13.65
C ARG A 83 -15.74 7.77 13.11
N HIS A 84 -15.21 7.76 11.90
CA HIS A 84 -14.62 8.92 11.22
C HIS A 84 -14.90 8.88 9.71
N PRO A 85 -14.93 10.04 9.02
CA PRO A 85 -15.30 10.11 7.61
C PRO A 85 -14.11 9.98 6.64
N HIS A 86 -14.40 9.48 5.43
CA HIS A 86 -13.54 9.56 4.23
C HIS A 86 -14.37 9.89 2.99
N THR A 87 -13.73 10.44 1.95
CA THR A 87 -14.34 10.70 0.62
C THR A 87 -13.26 10.75 -0.46
N GLY A 88 -13.59 10.41 -1.71
CA GLY A 88 -12.71 10.58 -2.87
C GLY A 88 -11.45 9.69 -2.87
N LEU A 89 -11.44 8.63 -2.05
CA LEU A 89 -10.33 7.69 -1.90
C LEU A 89 -10.85 6.30 -1.55
N ALA A 90 -9.95 5.32 -1.54
CA ALA A 90 -10.17 4.07 -0.84
C ALA A 90 -9.14 3.88 0.26
N THR A 91 -9.56 3.23 1.34
CA THR A 91 -8.65 2.71 2.36
C THR A 91 -8.36 1.24 2.07
N VAL A 92 -7.15 0.82 2.44
CA VAL A 92 -6.62 -0.53 2.23
C VAL A 92 -5.95 -0.96 3.53
N SER A 93 -6.51 -1.95 4.20
CA SER A 93 -5.94 -2.56 5.39
C SER A 93 -5.26 -3.88 5.00
N TRP A 94 -4.00 -4.06 5.39
CA TRP A 94 -3.21 -5.27 5.16
C TRP A 94 -2.47 -5.66 6.44
N LEU A 95 -2.83 -6.81 7.01
CA LEU A 95 -2.26 -7.29 8.27
C LEU A 95 -1.20 -8.36 8.02
N PHE A 96 -0.15 -8.33 8.84
CA PHE A 96 0.83 -9.39 8.98
C PHE A 96 0.51 -10.27 10.21
N GLU A 97 -0.07 -9.68 11.25
CA GLU A 97 -0.50 -10.35 12.48
C GLU A 97 -1.69 -9.62 13.11
N GLY A 98 -2.51 -10.35 13.88
CA GLY A 98 -3.69 -9.81 14.58
C GLY A 98 -4.95 -9.72 13.71
N ARG A 99 -6.03 -9.17 14.28
CA ARG A 99 -7.31 -8.96 13.58
C ARG A 99 -7.94 -7.63 13.94
N ILE A 100 -8.63 -7.05 12.97
CA ILE A 100 -9.37 -5.78 13.12
C ILE A 100 -10.78 -5.98 12.58
N ASP A 101 -11.80 -5.57 13.31
CA ASP A 101 -13.16 -5.45 12.80
C ASP A 101 -13.39 -4.05 12.20
N HIS A 102 -13.85 -4.04 10.95
CA HIS A 102 -14.33 -2.86 10.23
C HIS A 102 -15.85 -2.83 10.25
N LEU A 103 -16.43 -1.65 10.48
CA LEU A 103 -17.86 -1.38 10.31
C LEU A 103 -18.06 0.02 9.73
N ASP A 104 -18.91 0.14 8.71
CA ASP A 104 -19.17 1.42 8.05
C ASP A 104 -20.65 1.84 8.02
N SER A 105 -20.91 3.08 7.56
CA SER A 105 -22.24 3.66 7.45
C SER A 105 -23.09 3.12 6.31
N ALA A 106 -22.50 2.37 5.37
CA ALA A 106 -23.26 1.65 4.35
C ALA A 106 -23.72 0.26 4.85
N GLY A 107 -23.37 -0.09 6.10
CA GLY A 107 -23.75 -1.35 6.72
C GLY A 107 -22.80 -2.50 6.38
N ASN A 108 -21.66 -2.24 5.71
CA ASN A 108 -20.68 -3.30 5.50
C ASN A 108 -19.89 -3.54 6.78
N TRP A 109 -19.63 -4.82 7.05
CA TRP A 109 -18.80 -5.28 8.15
C TRP A 109 -17.85 -6.36 7.65
N ALA A 110 -16.61 -6.33 8.13
CA ALA A 110 -15.67 -7.41 7.90
C ALA A 110 -14.57 -7.45 8.97
N THR A 111 -14.12 -8.66 9.32
CA THR A 111 -12.88 -8.85 10.07
C THR A 111 -11.70 -8.94 9.11
N VAL A 112 -10.76 -7.99 9.21
CA VAL A 112 -9.46 -8.01 8.55
C VAL A 112 -8.56 -9.06 9.18
N ARG A 113 -7.96 -9.92 8.36
CA ARG A 113 -7.08 -11.01 8.81
C ARG A 113 -5.69 -10.92 8.18
N PRO A 114 -4.68 -11.59 8.76
CA PRO A 114 -3.34 -11.62 8.20
C PRO A 114 -3.31 -12.20 6.77
N GLY A 115 -2.64 -11.49 5.87
CA GLY A 115 -2.54 -11.84 4.45
C GLY A 115 -3.84 -11.70 3.67
N GLU A 116 -4.85 -11.01 4.20
CA GLU A 116 -6.06 -10.62 3.47
C GLU A 116 -6.06 -9.10 3.28
N VAL A 117 -6.32 -8.66 2.04
CA VAL A 117 -6.58 -7.25 1.79
C VAL A 117 -8.03 -6.94 2.07
N HIS A 118 -8.27 -5.81 2.74
CA HIS A 118 -9.58 -5.22 2.91
C HIS A 118 -9.57 -3.82 2.32
N LEU A 119 -10.39 -3.61 1.29
CA LEU A 119 -10.45 -2.37 0.53
C LEU A 119 -11.84 -1.76 0.67
N MET A 120 -11.90 -0.59 1.32
CA MET A 120 -13.12 0.21 1.42
C MET A 120 -13.03 1.37 0.44
N ASN A 121 -13.89 1.39 -0.58
CA ASN A 121 -14.10 2.56 -1.42
C ASN A 121 -14.98 3.56 -0.67
N ALA A 122 -14.47 4.77 -0.42
CA ALA A 122 -15.22 5.81 0.28
C ALA A 122 -16.12 6.63 -0.67
N GLY A 123 -15.65 6.87 -1.91
CA GLY A 123 -16.43 7.53 -2.96
C GLY A 123 -17.07 8.84 -2.51
N ALA A 124 -18.37 9.00 -2.74
CA ALA A 124 -19.15 10.18 -2.36
C ALA A 124 -19.09 10.50 -0.85
N GLY A 125 -18.78 9.52 -0.01
CA GLY A 125 -18.55 9.69 1.41
C GLY A 125 -18.97 8.47 2.20
N ILE A 126 -18.14 8.08 3.17
CA ILE A 126 -18.46 7.02 4.11
C ILE A 126 -17.90 7.36 5.48
N THR A 127 -18.58 6.96 6.55
CA THR A 127 -17.98 6.92 7.89
C THR A 127 -17.72 5.48 8.28
N HIS A 128 -16.58 5.22 8.89
CA HIS A 128 -16.25 3.88 9.36
C HIS A 128 -15.47 3.90 10.67
N GLN A 129 -15.39 2.73 11.29
CA GLN A 129 -14.64 2.49 12.51
C GLN A 129 -13.84 1.20 12.37
N GLU A 130 -12.69 1.15 13.03
CA GLU A 130 -11.76 0.00 13.01
C GLU A 130 -11.32 -0.30 14.44
N PHE A 131 -11.56 -1.53 14.89
CA PHE A 131 -11.23 -1.98 16.24
C PHE A 131 -10.48 -3.30 16.21
N SER A 132 -9.41 -3.44 16.98
CA SER A 132 -8.83 -4.77 17.23
C SER A 132 -9.87 -5.70 17.83
N THR A 133 -9.90 -6.95 17.38
CA THR A 133 -10.79 -7.97 17.98
C THR A 133 -10.35 -8.26 19.41
N ALA A 134 -11.29 -8.72 20.25
CA ALA A 134 -11.03 -8.96 21.67
C ALA A 134 -9.93 -10.00 21.94
N ASP A 135 -9.67 -10.90 20.98
CA ASP A 135 -8.65 -11.95 21.04
C ASP A 135 -7.35 -11.58 20.30
N THR A 136 -7.21 -10.33 19.87
CA THR A 136 -5.95 -9.83 19.27
C THR A 136 -4.96 -9.48 20.39
N GLY A 137 -3.93 -10.32 20.54
CA GLY A 137 -2.82 -10.06 21.47
C GLY A 137 -1.71 -9.21 20.85
N VAL A 138 -1.34 -9.47 19.59
CA VAL A 138 -0.38 -8.68 18.82
C VAL A 138 -1.05 -8.15 17.57
N LEU A 139 -0.76 -6.90 17.23
CA LEU A 139 -1.20 -6.29 15.97
C LEU A 139 0.03 -5.86 15.17
N HIS A 140 0.09 -6.26 13.90
CA HIS A 140 1.12 -5.82 12.96
C HIS A 140 0.50 -5.68 11.58
N GLY A 141 0.63 -4.52 10.96
CA GLY A 141 0.07 -4.28 9.65
C GLY A 141 0.36 -2.90 9.10
N VAL A 142 -0.25 -2.63 7.95
CA VAL A 142 -0.21 -1.34 7.29
C VAL A 142 -1.61 -0.89 6.90
N GLN A 143 -1.83 0.43 6.99
CA GLN A 143 -2.97 1.11 6.41
C GLN A 143 -2.47 1.94 5.22
N LEU A 144 -3.01 1.69 4.03
CA LEU A 144 -2.72 2.49 2.83
C LEU A 144 -3.98 3.15 2.32
N TRP A 145 -3.86 4.34 1.73
CA TRP A 145 -4.95 4.95 0.96
C TRP A 145 -4.50 5.23 -0.46
N TYR A 146 -5.40 5.07 -1.42
CA TYR A 146 -5.19 5.59 -2.77
C TYR A 146 -6.27 6.58 -3.15
N ALA A 147 -5.86 7.68 -3.77
CA ALA A 147 -6.75 8.72 -4.25
C ALA A 147 -7.47 8.27 -5.53
N PHE A 148 -8.75 8.59 -5.65
CA PHE A 148 -9.51 8.30 -6.87
C PHE A 148 -9.19 9.30 -7.97
N PRO A 149 -9.26 8.89 -9.25
CA PRO A 149 -9.33 9.84 -10.34
C PRO A 149 -10.66 10.60 -10.27
N ASP A 150 -10.74 11.79 -10.86
CA ASP A 150 -11.91 12.68 -10.73
C ASP A 150 -13.22 11.98 -11.14
N ARG A 151 -13.18 11.19 -12.22
CA ARG A 151 -14.34 10.43 -12.72
C ARG A 151 -14.93 9.41 -11.73
N ALA A 152 -14.19 9.05 -10.69
CA ALA A 152 -14.62 8.07 -9.68
C ALA A 152 -14.82 8.70 -8.29
N ARG A 153 -14.51 9.99 -8.12
CA ARG A 153 -14.50 10.69 -6.84
C ARG A 153 -15.82 10.57 -6.06
N PHE A 154 -16.94 10.50 -6.77
CA PHE A 154 -18.29 10.41 -6.21
C PHE A 154 -18.97 9.05 -6.48
N SER A 155 -18.18 7.98 -6.62
CA SER A 155 -18.71 6.62 -6.73
C SER A 155 -19.43 6.18 -5.45
N GLU A 156 -20.26 5.15 -5.58
CA GLU A 156 -20.92 4.54 -4.42
C GLU A 156 -19.91 3.86 -3.50
N PRO A 157 -20.05 3.97 -2.16
CA PRO A 157 -19.18 3.28 -1.24
C PRO A 157 -19.32 1.75 -1.34
N SER A 158 -18.23 1.02 -1.16
CA SER A 158 -18.23 -0.45 -1.21
C SER A 158 -17.08 -1.04 -0.40
N LEU A 159 -17.25 -2.28 0.06
CA LEU A 159 -16.19 -3.05 0.72
C LEU A 159 -15.86 -4.31 -0.10
N ALA A 160 -14.58 -4.60 -0.27
CA ALA A 160 -14.10 -5.82 -0.91
C ALA A 160 -12.92 -6.41 -0.14
N SER A 161 -12.87 -7.75 -0.07
CA SER A 161 -11.78 -8.46 0.59
C SER A 161 -11.27 -9.60 -0.27
N HIS A 162 -9.97 -9.89 -0.17
CA HIS A 162 -9.36 -10.98 -0.91
C HIS A 162 -8.09 -11.49 -0.21
N ARG A 163 -7.89 -12.81 -0.23
CA ARG A 163 -6.62 -13.45 0.12
C ARG A 163 -5.87 -13.79 -1.18
N PRO A 164 -4.77 -13.09 -1.50
CA PRO A 164 -3.97 -13.41 -2.68
C PRO A 164 -3.24 -14.74 -2.50
N GLU A 165 -3.06 -15.44 -3.62
CA GLU A 165 -2.18 -16.61 -3.68
C GLU A 165 -0.70 -16.16 -3.75
N PRO A 166 0.23 -16.89 -3.10
CA PRO A 166 1.64 -16.56 -3.15
C PRO A 166 2.24 -16.86 -4.52
N VAL A 167 2.98 -15.89 -5.06
CA VAL A 167 3.91 -16.10 -6.17
C VAL A 167 5.28 -16.37 -5.61
N LEU A 168 5.86 -17.51 -5.97
CA LEU A 168 7.19 -17.92 -5.52
C LEU A 168 8.19 -17.83 -6.67
N GLY A 169 9.41 -17.41 -6.36
CA GLY A 169 10.52 -17.48 -7.30
C GLY A 169 11.87 -17.56 -6.59
N PRO A 170 12.98 -17.47 -7.32
CA PRO A 170 14.31 -17.68 -6.76
C PRO A 170 14.65 -16.68 -5.65
N GLY A 171 14.55 -17.12 -4.40
CA GLY A 171 14.83 -16.30 -3.22
C GLY A 171 13.78 -15.21 -2.95
N TYR A 172 12.55 -15.35 -3.47
CA TYR A 172 11.48 -14.41 -3.14
C TYR A 172 10.09 -15.08 -3.04
N ALA A 173 9.22 -14.45 -2.27
CA ALA A 173 7.79 -14.70 -2.25
C ALA A 173 7.03 -13.37 -2.35
N ALA A 174 5.90 -13.37 -3.06
CA ALA A 174 5.08 -12.19 -3.27
C ALA A 174 3.59 -12.48 -3.08
N LEU A 175 2.87 -11.60 -2.40
CA LEU A 175 1.42 -11.61 -2.30
C LEU A 175 0.87 -10.36 -2.98
N VAL A 176 0.25 -10.51 -4.15
CA VAL A 176 -0.25 -9.40 -4.97
C VAL A 176 -1.69 -9.08 -4.58
N PHE A 177 -1.87 -8.12 -3.69
CA PHE A 177 -3.19 -7.78 -3.15
C PHE A 177 -3.95 -6.75 -3.98
N ALA A 178 -3.27 -5.95 -4.80
CA ALA A 178 -3.90 -5.01 -5.72
C ALA A 178 -3.17 -4.96 -7.06
N GLY A 179 -3.91 -4.95 -8.17
CA GLY A 179 -3.34 -4.87 -9.50
C GLY A 179 -2.71 -6.16 -9.98
N THR A 180 -1.60 -6.04 -10.71
CA THR A 180 -0.90 -7.19 -11.31
C THR A 180 0.60 -7.06 -11.14
N LEU A 181 1.25 -8.11 -10.69
CA LEU A 181 2.70 -8.18 -10.51
C LEU A 181 3.16 -9.64 -10.62
N LEU A 182 4.31 -9.89 -11.25
CA LEU A 182 4.90 -11.24 -11.37
C LEU A 182 3.94 -12.30 -11.94
N GLY A 183 3.06 -11.90 -12.87
CA GLY A 183 2.07 -12.80 -13.50
C GLY A 183 0.82 -13.06 -12.67
N ALA A 184 0.78 -12.67 -11.40
CA ALA A 184 -0.42 -12.72 -10.57
C ALA A 184 -1.23 -11.42 -10.68
N SER A 185 -2.55 -11.56 -10.67
CA SER A 185 -3.50 -10.45 -10.72
C SER A 185 -4.50 -10.57 -9.57
N SER A 186 -4.65 -9.51 -8.79
CA SER A 186 -5.69 -9.41 -7.77
C SER A 186 -7.07 -9.21 -8.43
N PRO A 187 -8.14 -9.88 -7.95
CA PRO A 187 -9.51 -9.64 -8.39
C PRO A 187 -10.11 -8.34 -7.82
N ILE A 188 -9.44 -7.70 -6.85
CA ILE A 188 -9.89 -6.44 -6.26
C ILE A 188 -9.88 -5.35 -7.33
N ARG A 189 -11.06 -4.80 -7.61
CA ARG A 189 -11.24 -3.72 -8.59
C ARG A 189 -10.82 -2.39 -7.98
N THR A 190 -9.97 -1.66 -8.70
CA THR A 190 -9.56 -0.29 -8.37
C THR A 190 -10.05 0.68 -9.43
N HIS A 191 -10.22 1.96 -9.07
CA HIS A 191 -10.71 2.97 -10.01
C HIS A 191 -9.66 3.45 -11.03
N LEU A 192 -8.39 3.11 -10.83
CA LEU A 192 -7.27 3.34 -11.74
C LEU A 192 -6.30 2.15 -11.69
N PRO A 193 -5.42 1.98 -12.69
CA PRO A 193 -4.33 1.01 -12.60
C PRO A 193 -3.43 1.30 -11.40
N LEU A 194 -3.36 0.35 -10.47
CA LEU A 194 -2.61 0.43 -9.21
C LEU A 194 -1.87 -0.89 -9.01
N THR A 195 -0.74 -0.89 -8.30
CA THR A 195 -0.10 -2.15 -7.85
C THR A 195 0.16 -2.05 -6.35
N GLY A 196 -0.20 -3.11 -5.63
CA GLY A 196 0.13 -3.31 -4.22
C GLY A 196 0.49 -4.77 -3.98
N ALA A 197 1.65 -5.01 -3.37
CA ALA A 197 2.12 -6.34 -3.04
C ALA A 197 2.97 -6.35 -1.76
N ASP A 198 2.86 -7.42 -0.99
CA ASP A 198 3.81 -7.79 0.08
C ASP A 198 4.91 -8.64 -0.57
N LEU A 199 6.17 -8.18 -0.48
CA LEU A 199 7.33 -8.84 -1.05
C LEU A 199 8.30 -9.24 0.04
N ARG A 200 8.67 -10.53 0.05
CA ARG A 200 9.72 -11.09 0.90
C ARG A 200 10.87 -11.53 0.02
N LEU A 201 12.08 -11.06 0.33
CA LEU A 201 13.29 -11.41 -0.40
C LEU A 201 14.31 -11.99 0.57
N GLU A 202 14.89 -13.11 0.19
CA GLU A 202 16.05 -13.66 0.87
C GLU A 202 17.26 -12.70 0.72
N PRO A 203 18.20 -12.69 1.69
CA PRO A 203 19.40 -11.90 1.57
C PRO A 203 20.15 -12.16 0.26
N GLY A 204 20.40 -11.10 -0.51
CA GLY A 204 21.10 -11.18 -1.80
C GLY A 204 20.24 -11.59 -2.99
N ALA A 205 18.96 -11.96 -2.80
CA ALA A 205 18.03 -12.22 -3.88
C ALA A 205 17.78 -10.96 -4.73
N ARG A 206 17.48 -11.17 -6.00
CA ARG A 206 17.15 -10.10 -6.96
C ARG A 206 15.80 -10.37 -7.58
N LEU A 207 14.97 -9.35 -7.61
CA LEU A 207 13.64 -9.40 -8.20
C LEU A 207 13.52 -8.28 -9.24
N ASP A 208 13.18 -8.65 -10.48
CA ASP A 208 12.81 -7.66 -11.49
C ASP A 208 11.29 -7.44 -11.49
N ALA A 209 10.88 -6.35 -10.83
CA ALA A 209 9.47 -5.96 -10.76
C ALA A 209 8.97 -5.25 -12.04
N ARG A 210 9.80 -5.10 -13.08
CA ARG A 210 9.44 -4.43 -14.35
C ARG A 210 8.67 -5.34 -15.33
N GLY A 211 8.68 -6.66 -15.11
CA GLY A 211 8.28 -7.67 -16.10
C GLY A 211 6.79 -7.97 -16.29
N SER A 212 5.85 -7.39 -15.52
CA SER A 212 4.41 -7.70 -15.67
C SER A 212 3.74 -6.85 -16.77
N ARG A 213 4.24 -6.93 -18.01
CA ARG A 213 3.64 -6.29 -19.18
C ARG A 213 2.66 -7.23 -19.87
N ARG A 214 1.38 -7.18 -19.49
CA ARG A 214 0.30 -7.54 -20.43
C ARG A 214 -0.70 -6.38 -20.45
N ALA A 215 -0.54 -5.52 -21.47
CA ALA A 215 -1.45 -4.47 -21.93
C ALA A 215 -2.34 -3.82 -20.84
N ALA A 216 -1.72 -3.13 -19.89
CA ALA A 216 -2.36 -2.00 -19.21
C ALA A 216 -1.72 -0.72 -19.77
N PRO A 217 -2.45 0.41 -19.89
CA PRO A 217 -1.85 1.68 -20.30
C PRO A 217 -0.63 1.98 -19.43
N ALA A 218 0.48 2.30 -20.08
CA ALA A 218 1.77 2.53 -19.44
C ALA A 218 1.70 3.70 -18.43
N GLY A 219 2.44 3.60 -17.32
CA GLY A 219 2.67 4.73 -16.41
C GLY A 219 2.18 4.54 -14.97
N ILE A 220 2.72 3.56 -14.24
CA ILE A 220 2.48 3.44 -12.80
C ILE A 220 3.83 3.49 -12.08
N ASP A 221 4.01 4.49 -11.22
CA ASP A 221 5.00 4.48 -10.15
C ASP A 221 4.73 3.29 -9.23
N ARG A 222 5.71 2.38 -9.14
CA ARG A 222 5.62 1.17 -8.32
C ARG A 222 6.42 1.36 -7.03
N PRO A 223 5.77 1.66 -5.89
CA PRO A 223 6.44 1.48 -4.62
C PRO A 223 6.62 -0.02 -4.37
N VAL A 224 7.86 -0.45 -4.16
CA VAL A 224 8.13 -1.69 -3.42
C VAL A 224 8.25 -1.29 -1.96
N MET A 225 7.24 -1.63 -1.16
CA MET A 225 7.30 -1.46 0.27
C MET A 225 7.89 -2.73 0.87
N ALA A 226 9.07 -2.63 1.47
CA ALA A 226 9.65 -3.68 2.30
C ALA A 226 9.46 -3.27 3.76
N ASP A 227 8.59 -3.97 4.49
CA ASP A 227 8.61 -3.90 5.96
C ASP A 227 9.66 -4.89 6.47
N GLN A 228 10.49 -4.43 7.41
CA GLN A 228 11.45 -5.27 8.11
C GLN A 228 10.83 -5.61 9.48
N PRO A 229 10.21 -6.78 9.68
CA PRO A 229 9.84 -7.21 11.02
C PRO A 229 11.11 -7.54 11.83
N PRO A 230 11.06 -7.46 13.18
CA PRO A 230 12.14 -7.90 14.04
C PRO A 230 12.16 -9.43 14.08
N TRP A 231 12.82 -10.06 13.11
CA TRP A 231 13.28 -11.44 13.20
C TRP A 231 14.78 -11.49 12.84
N PRO A 232 15.58 -12.35 13.48
CA PRO A 232 17.04 -12.25 13.47
C PRO A 232 17.62 -12.78 12.15
N ILE A 233 17.34 -12.14 11.01
CA ILE A 233 17.91 -12.53 9.72
C ILE A 233 18.20 -11.30 8.87
N GLY A 234 19.49 -11.00 8.74
CA GLY A 234 20.17 -10.47 7.54
C GLY A 234 19.57 -9.28 6.79
N HIS A 235 20.27 -8.16 6.86
CA HIS A 235 20.08 -6.94 6.05
C HIS A 235 19.60 -7.18 4.60
N VAL A 236 18.45 -6.58 4.23
CA VAL A 236 18.06 -6.43 2.83
C VAL A 236 18.37 -4.99 2.39
N ARG A 237 19.39 -4.85 1.52
CA ARG A 237 19.53 -3.66 0.67
C ARG A 237 18.70 -3.90 -0.59
N PRO A 238 17.58 -3.20 -0.83
CA PRO A 238 16.94 -3.24 -2.14
C PRO A 238 17.92 -2.65 -3.15
N THR A 239 18.62 -3.53 -3.86
CA THR A 239 19.59 -3.16 -4.87
C THR A 239 19.02 -3.58 -6.21
N VAL A 240 18.45 -2.62 -6.94
CA VAL A 240 18.27 -2.76 -8.38
C VAL A 240 19.67 -2.73 -8.97
N VAL A 241 20.26 -3.91 -9.20
CA VAL A 241 21.54 -4.01 -9.91
C VAL A 241 21.22 -4.24 -11.37
N ASP A 242 21.52 -3.21 -12.14
CA ASP A 242 21.93 -3.39 -13.51
C ASP A 242 23.39 -3.86 -13.49
N ARG A 243 23.70 -4.95 -14.20
CA ARG A 243 25.07 -5.18 -14.63
C ARG A 243 25.06 -5.36 -16.14
N PRO A 244 26.01 -4.71 -16.83
CA PRO A 244 26.12 -4.79 -18.27
C PRO A 244 26.66 -6.17 -18.61
N THR A 245 25.96 -6.93 -19.45
CA THR A 245 26.63 -7.90 -20.29
C THR A 245 27.26 -7.13 -21.44
N ALA A 246 28.49 -6.66 -21.23
CA ALA A 246 29.47 -6.76 -22.30
C ALA A 246 29.79 -8.25 -22.44
N VAL A 247 29.93 -8.75 -23.67
CA VAL A 247 31.04 -9.58 -24.14
C VAL A 247 30.76 -10.04 -25.58
N HIS A 248 31.67 -9.61 -26.46
CA HIS A 248 32.05 -10.06 -27.82
C HIS A 248 31.09 -9.86 -29.00
#